data_AF-A0AAC9LH14-F1
#
_entry.id   AF-A0AAC9LH14-F1
#
_cell.length_a   1.000
_cell.length_b   1.000
_cell.length_c   1.000
_cell.angle_alpha   90.00
_cell.angle_beta   90.00
_cell.angle_gamma   90.00
#
_symmetry.space_group_name_H-M   'P 1'
#
loop_
_entity.id
_entity.type
_entity.pdbx_description
1 polymer ?
#
loop_
_entity_poly.entity_id
_entity_poly.type
_entity_poly.pdbx_seq_one_letter_code
_entity_poly.pdbx_strand_id
1 'polypeptide(L)' 'MADRHSQARSRSADELRQDADRLSGERAYCVAERLGLCPSQVLQVLHDLGYRGSAASTVLEPRVVNEVESVLIATRD' A
#
# COMPACT_ATOMS: atom_id res chain seq x y z
N MET A 1 34.60 37.71 -5.03
CA MET A 1 34.86 36.36 -5.55
C MET A 1 33.94 35.40 -4.79
N ALA A 2 33.12 34.66 -5.55
CA ALA A 2 32.34 33.46 -5.23
C ALA A 2 31.60 33.34 -3.88
N ASP A 3 30.35 33.82 -3.83
CA ASP A 3 29.32 33.31 -2.91
C ASP A 3 28.08 32.92 -3.73
N ARG A 4 28.18 31.76 -4.38
CA ARG A 4 27.08 31.07 -5.06
C ARG A 4 27.43 29.59 -5.01
N HIS A 5 26.82 28.84 -4.10
CA HIS A 5 26.51 27.41 -4.24
C HIS A 5 26.13 26.84 -2.87
N SER A 6 24.85 26.86 -2.52
CA SER A 6 24.29 25.93 -1.53
C SER A 6 22.77 25.76 -1.72
N GLN A 7 22.29 25.88 -2.96
CA GLN A 7 20.88 25.78 -3.30
C GLN A 7 20.65 24.55 -4.19
N ALA A 8 21.01 23.34 -3.72
CA ALA A 8 20.84 22.12 -4.52
C ALA A 8 20.93 20.81 -3.70
N ARG A 9 20.28 20.66 -2.54
CA ARG A 9 20.23 19.32 -1.87
C ARG A 9 18.93 18.95 -1.16
N SER A 10 17.82 19.65 -1.40
CA SER A 10 16.54 19.34 -0.70
C SER A 10 15.46 18.71 -1.57
N ARG A 11 15.80 18.10 -2.73
CA ARG A 11 14.81 17.52 -3.65
C ARG A 11 14.80 16.00 -3.78
N SER A 12 15.67 15.26 -3.10
CA SER A 12 15.89 13.84 -3.46
C SER A 12 15.52 12.82 -2.39
N ALA A 13 14.93 13.22 -1.26
CA ALA A 13 14.50 12.27 -0.22
C ALA A 13 13.04 11.82 -0.36
N ASP A 14 12.22 12.55 -1.13
CA ASP A 14 10.80 12.23 -1.33
C ASP A 14 10.59 11.24 -2.49
N GLU A 15 11.37 11.38 -3.59
CA GLU A 15 11.24 10.51 -4.77
C GLU A 15 11.74 9.07 -4.53
N LEU A 16 12.68 8.86 -3.61
CA LEU A 16 13.15 7.52 -3.23
C LEU A 16 12.13 6.74 -2.38
N ARG A 17 11.19 7.41 -1.72
CA ARG A 17 10.13 6.74 -0.95
C ARG A 17 9.01 6.22 -1.85
N GLN A 18 8.75 6.88 -2.97
CA GLN A 18 7.71 6.47 -3.91
C GLN A 18 8.08 5.21 -4.73
N ASP A 19 9.37 4.94 -4.94
CA ASP A 19 9.83 3.74 -5.66
C ASP A 19 10.07 2.53 -4.73
N ALA A 20 10.42 2.76 -3.46
CA ALA A 20 10.51 1.69 -2.46
C ALA A 20 9.13 1.12 -2.07
N ASP A 21 8.07 1.92 -2.18
CA ASP A 21 6.68 1.50 -1.97
C ASP A 21 6.16 0.56 -3.08
N ARG A 22 6.82 0.52 -4.25
CA ARG A 22 6.43 -0.37 -5.35
C ARG A 22 6.86 -1.83 -5.17
N LEU A 23 7.74 -2.12 -4.21
CA LEU A 23 8.34 -3.45 -4.03
C LEU A 23 8.20 -4.01 -2.61
N SER A 24 7.66 -3.25 -1.65
CA SER A 24 7.35 -3.74 -0.32
C SER A 24 5.87 -4.06 -0.25
N GLY A 25 5.51 -5.31 0.04
CA GLY A 25 4.10 -5.65 0.22
C GLY A 25 3.43 -4.80 1.30
N GLU A 26 2.12 -4.58 1.17
CA GLU A 26 1.33 -3.77 2.11
C GLU A 26 0.65 -4.68 3.14
N ARG A 27 0.61 -4.27 4.41
CA ARG A 27 -0.13 -5.05 5.42
C ARG A 27 -1.63 -4.94 5.19
N ALA A 28 -2.37 -6.05 5.34
CA ALA A 28 -3.83 -6.08 5.16
C ALA A 28 -4.56 -5.01 5.99
N TYR A 29 -4.13 -4.74 7.22
CA TYR A 29 -4.69 -3.65 8.03
C TYR A 29 -4.42 -2.25 7.45
N CYS A 30 -3.23 -2.01 6.90
CA CYS A 30 -2.91 -0.73 6.26
C CYS A 30 -3.75 -0.50 5.01
N VAL A 31 -3.99 -1.55 4.22
CA VAL A 31 -4.93 -1.51 3.08
C VAL A 31 -6.33 -1.10 3.57
N ALA A 32 -6.81 -1.68 4.66
CA ALA A 32 -8.11 -1.35 5.23
C ALA A 32 -8.18 0.12 5.69
N GLU A 33 -7.17 0.61 6.41
CA GLU A 33 -7.10 2.01 6.85
C GLU A 33 -7.08 2.98 5.67
N ARG A 34 -6.29 2.68 4.63
CA ARG A 34 -6.16 3.50 3.42
C ARG A 34 -7.48 3.61 2.65
N LEU A 35 -8.27 2.54 2.63
CA LEU A 35 -9.59 2.50 1.97
C LEU A 35 -10.72 3.01 2.87
N GLY A 36 -10.44 3.30 4.16
CA GLY A 36 -11.45 3.68 5.14
C GLY A 36 -12.44 2.55 5.45
N LEU A 37 -11.98 1.30 5.40
CA LEU A 37 -12.80 0.10 5.59
C LEU A 37 -12.42 -0.63 6.87
N CYS A 38 -13.31 -1.53 7.32
CA CYS A 38 -12.98 -2.42 8.42
C CYS A 38 -11.95 -3.48 7.96
N PRO A 39 -10.93 -3.79 8.78
CA PRO A 39 -9.95 -4.84 8.44
C PRO A 39 -10.58 -6.20 8.16
N SER A 40 -11.72 -6.51 8.79
CA SER A 40 -12.51 -7.71 8.55
C SER A 40 -12.99 -7.83 7.09
N GLN A 41 -13.29 -6.72 6.41
CA GLN A 41 -13.72 -6.73 5.01
C GLN A 41 -12.56 -7.11 4.08
N VAL A 42 -11.38 -6.55 4.32
CA VAL A 42 -10.15 -6.91 3.59
C VAL A 42 -9.81 -8.39 3.81
N LEU A 43 -9.88 -8.87 5.05
CA LEU A 43 -9.65 -10.29 5.36
C LEU A 43 -10.69 -11.22 4.74
N GLN A 44 -11.96 -10.80 4.66
CA GLN A 44 -13.01 -11.56 3.99
C GLN A 44 -12.71 -11.68 2.49
N VAL A 45 -12.36 -10.58 1.82
CA VAL A 45 -11.99 -10.62 0.39
C VAL A 45 -10.77 -11.49 0.16
N LEU A 46 -9.74 -11.40 1.02
CA LEU A 46 -8.59 -12.30 0.96
C LEU A 46 -9.01 -13.77 1.09
N HIS A 47 -9.92 -14.08 2.00
CA HIS A 47 -10.46 -15.43 2.15
C HIS A 47 -11.23 -15.88 0.90
N ASP A 48 -12.01 -15.01 0.28
CA ASP A 48 -12.80 -15.30 -0.93
C ASP A 48 -11.90 -15.49 -2.16
N LEU A 49 -10.77 -14.78 -2.21
CA LEU A 49 -9.68 -14.99 -3.18
C LEU A 49 -8.84 -16.25 -2.90
N GLY A 50 -9.10 -16.97 -1.79
CA GLY A 50 -8.43 -18.22 -1.45
C GLY A 50 -7.20 -18.08 -0.53
N TYR A 51 -6.87 -16.87 -0.07
CA TYR A 51 -5.78 -16.63 0.89
C TYR A 51 -6.20 -17.02 2.31
N ARG A 52 -5.93 -18.28 2.68
CA ARG A 52 -6.23 -18.86 4.01
C ARG A 52 -5.16 -18.47 5.04
N GLY A 53 -5.56 -18.34 6.32
CA GLY A 53 -4.65 -18.03 7.43
C GLY A 53 -4.15 -16.57 7.46
N SER A 54 -4.68 -15.72 6.59
CA SER A 54 -4.38 -14.30 6.53
C SER A 54 -4.87 -13.59 7.79
N ALA A 55 -3.98 -12.82 8.42
CA ALA A 55 -4.29 -11.97 9.56
C ALA A 55 -4.15 -10.50 9.16
N ALA A 56 -4.63 -9.59 10.01
CA ALA A 56 -4.51 -8.14 9.79
C ALA A 56 -3.04 -7.69 9.60
N SER A 57 -2.08 -8.42 10.19
CA SER A 57 -0.65 -8.17 10.06
C SER A 57 0.00 -8.81 8.83
N THR A 58 -0.74 -9.60 8.03
CA THR A 58 -0.19 -10.25 6.85
C THR A 58 0.24 -9.21 5.83
N VAL A 59 1.48 -9.36 5.35
CA VAL A 59 2.02 -8.56 4.26
C VAL A 59 1.53 -9.17 2.95
N LEU A 60 0.79 -8.38 2.17
CA LEU A 60 0.22 -8.74 0.89
C LEU A 60 1.15 -8.25 -0.22
N GLU A 61 1.39 -9.09 -1.22
CA GLU A 61 2.11 -8.63 -2.40
C GLU A 61 1.30 -7.55 -3.15
N PRO A 62 1.95 -6.61 -3.84
CA PRO A 62 1.25 -5.52 -4.54
C PRO A 62 0.15 -5.98 -5.50
N ARG A 63 0.32 -7.15 -6.14
CA ARG A 63 -0.70 -7.75 -7.00
C ARG A 63 -1.97 -8.12 -6.23
N VAL A 64 -1.80 -8.70 -5.05
CA VAL A 64 -2.89 -9.11 -4.16
C VAL A 64 -3.62 -7.88 -3.60
N VAL A 65 -2.86 -6.83 -3.26
CA VAL A 65 -3.45 -5.54 -2.85
C VAL A 65 -4.36 -5.00 -3.95
N ASN A 66 -3.87 -4.89 -5.18
CA ASN A 66 -4.67 -4.40 -6.32
C ASN A 66 -5.91 -5.27 -6.57
N GLU A 67 -5.80 -6.58 -6.43
CA GLU A 67 -6.93 -7.50 -6.61
C GLU A 67 -7.99 -7.33 -5.53
N VAL A 68 -7.58 -7.23 -4.26
CA VAL A 68 -8.47 -6.94 -3.12
C VAL A 68 -9.16 -5.59 -3.30
N GLU A 69 -8.41 -4.55 -3.68
CA GLU A 69 -8.97 -3.22 -3.97
C GLU A 69 -10.01 -3.27 -5.08
N SER A 70 -9.70 -3.95 -6.19
CA SER A 70 -10.60 -4.09 -7.32
C SER A 70 -11.93 -4.75 -6.92
N VAL A 71 -11.88 -5.83 -6.14
CA VAL A 71 -13.08 -6.51 -5.62
C VAL A 71 -13.87 -5.59 -4.70
N LEU A 72 -13.21 -4.92 -3.76
CA LEU A 72 -13.88 -4.02 -2.82
C LEU A 72 -14.57 -2.84 -3.52
N ILE A 73 -13.93 -2.27 -4.54
CA ILE A 73 -14.52 -1.22 -5.38
C ILE A 73 -15.75 -1.76 -6.12
N ALA A 74 -15.66 -2.95 -6.73
CA ALA A 74 -16.75 -3.57 -7.46
C ALA A 74 -17.97 -3.93 -6.58
N THR A 75 -17.75 -4.24 -5.30
CA THR A 75 -18.85 -4.55 -4.35
C THR A 75 -19.54 -3.33 -3.75
N ARG A 76 -19.03 -2.12 -4.01
CA ARG A 76 -19.52 -0.86 -3.41
C ARG A 76 -20.53 -0.11 -4.30
N ASP A 77 -20.74 -0.61 -5.52
CA ASP A 77 -21.74 -0.17 -6.52
C ASP A 77 -23.02 -1.01 -6.38
#